data_AF-A0A368G6C3-F1
#
_entry.id   AF-A0A368G6C3-F1
#
_cell.length_a   1.000
_cell.length_b   1.000
_cell.length_c   1.000
_cell.angle_alpha   90.00
_cell.angle_beta   90.00
_cell.angle_gamma   90.00
#
_symmetry.space_group_name_H-M   'P 1'
#
loop_
_entity.id
_entity.type
_entity.pdbx_description
1 polymer ?
#
loop_
_entity_poly.entity_id
_entity_poly.type
_entity_poly.pdbx_seq_one_letter_code
_entity_poly.pdbx_strand_id
1 'polypeptide(L)'
;MASSETAKWMSALTDDQAGLFTFFNCVCLSDMYGDGDTKLVAAHVGSSKEAHGQCPLLPFMEFPECTLLFRFNMRLKVYKGVTVVGESALADMPTAVVSFYNEKITLPAIGVASGSYIRIYKNLKPFYQYNIPSAPIHKVEQEAWTKTCVKQLTHDQLYTVIQSLANEISPKQLTPLSQTLLVTKPEDRSSFIEYYAIPKYVNNLQNPDATSGHILNTILILLSAYVHLSARGAAY
;
A
#
# COMPACT_ATOMS: atom_id res chain seq x y z
N MET A 1 -4.10 35.51 41.13
CA MET A 1 -5.29 34.84 40.55
C MET A 1 -4.91 34.44 39.13
N ALA A 2 -4.60 33.16 38.91
CA ALA A 2 -4.31 32.66 37.57
C ALA A 2 -5.65 32.56 36.80
N SER A 3 -5.70 33.18 35.62
CA SER A 3 -6.86 33.13 34.73
C SER A 3 -7.12 31.68 34.31
N SER A 4 -8.27 31.12 34.65
CA SER A 4 -8.72 29.86 34.09
C SER A 4 -9.08 30.09 32.62
N GLU A 5 -8.19 29.73 31.70
CA GLU A 5 -8.57 29.60 30.30
C GLU A 5 -9.63 28.49 30.22
N THR A 6 -10.85 28.87 29.89
CA THR A 6 -11.95 27.94 29.67
C THR A 6 -11.62 27.11 28.44
N ALA A 7 -11.33 25.82 28.64
CA ALA A 7 -11.10 24.91 27.54
C ALA A 7 -12.34 24.91 26.62
N LYS A 8 -12.16 25.37 25.37
CA LYS A 8 -13.21 25.42 24.34
C LYS A 8 -13.70 24.03 23.93
N TRP A 9 -12.90 23.00 24.22
CA TRP A 9 -13.13 21.62 23.81
C TRP A 9 -13.63 20.78 24.98
N MET A 10 -14.61 19.93 24.71
CA MET A 10 -15.11 18.93 25.65
C MET A 10 -14.48 17.58 25.31
N SER A 11 -13.86 16.93 26.31
CA SER A 11 -13.41 15.54 26.15
C SER A 11 -14.63 14.62 26.16
N ALA A 12 -14.89 13.95 25.04
CA ALA A 12 -16.03 13.05 24.90
C ALA A 12 -15.72 11.64 25.40
N LEU A 13 -14.56 11.08 25.02
CA LEU A 13 -14.20 9.70 25.29
C LEU A 13 -12.69 9.49 25.12
N THR A 14 -12.07 8.78 26.07
CA THR A 14 -10.66 8.37 26.03
C THR A 14 -10.57 6.89 26.39
N ASP A 15 -9.88 6.10 25.57
CA ASP A 15 -9.62 4.68 25.82
C ASP A 15 -8.16 4.34 25.48
N ASP A 16 -7.34 4.25 26.53
CA ASP A 16 -5.90 3.94 26.41
C ASP A 16 -5.62 2.46 26.09
N GLN A 17 -6.64 1.59 26.17
CA GLN A 17 -6.53 0.16 25.93
C GLN A 17 -7.08 -0.27 24.57
N ALA A 18 -7.54 0.68 23.74
CA ALA A 18 -8.14 0.42 22.43
C ALA A 18 -7.23 -0.35 21.46
N GLY A 19 -5.90 -0.27 21.66
CA GLY A 19 -4.91 -1.03 20.90
C GLY A 19 -4.97 -0.79 19.38
N LEU A 20 -5.40 0.40 18.94
CA LEU A 20 -5.53 0.76 17.53
C LEU A 20 -4.22 1.35 16.99
N PHE A 21 -3.49 0.57 16.20
CA PHE A 21 -2.33 1.02 15.44
C PHE A 21 -2.73 1.36 14.00
N THR A 22 -2.79 2.64 13.65
CA THR A 22 -3.19 3.15 12.33
C THR A 22 -2.53 4.50 12.02
N PHE A 23 -2.63 4.94 10.77
CA PHE A 23 -2.23 6.27 10.32
C PHE A 23 -3.47 7.14 10.06
N PHE A 24 -3.30 8.47 10.06
CA PHE A 24 -4.41 9.42 9.85
C PHE A 24 -5.16 9.20 8.52
N ASN A 25 -4.46 8.83 7.45
CA ASN A 25 -5.07 8.51 6.14
C ASN A 25 -5.80 7.16 6.11
N CYS A 26 -5.62 6.32 7.12
CA CYS A 26 -6.20 4.99 7.24
C CYS A 26 -7.45 4.98 8.13
N VAL A 27 -8.08 6.14 8.32
CA VAL A 27 -9.26 6.32 9.15
C VAL A 27 -10.30 7.13 8.38
N CYS A 28 -11.55 6.71 8.42
CA CYS A 28 -12.67 7.48 7.87
C CYS A 28 -13.95 7.26 8.68
N LEU A 29 -14.93 8.13 8.47
CA LEU A 29 -16.28 8.00 9.01
C LEU A 29 -17.22 7.52 7.91
N SER A 30 -18.10 6.56 8.24
CA SER A 30 -19.02 5.98 7.26
C SER A 30 -20.30 5.45 7.90
N ASP A 31 -21.46 5.78 7.34
CA ASP A 31 -22.73 5.12 7.63
C ASP A 31 -22.88 3.86 6.76
N MET A 32 -22.10 2.83 7.07
CA MET A 32 -22.08 1.59 6.29
C MET A 32 -23.39 0.79 6.34
N TYR A 33 -24.27 1.10 7.29
CA TYR A 33 -25.53 0.37 7.49
C TYR A 33 -26.75 1.14 6.98
N GLY A 34 -26.60 2.43 6.68
CA GLY A 34 -27.70 3.30 6.25
C GLY A 34 -28.71 3.55 7.37
N ASP A 35 -28.29 3.41 8.63
CA ASP A 35 -29.14 3.60 9.81
C ASP A 35 -29.04 5.02 10.36
N GLY A 36 -28.26 5.90 9.71
CA GLY A 36 -27.94 7.25 10.18
C GLY A 36 -26.88 7.30 11.28
N ASP A 37 -26.39 6.14 11.75
CA ASP A 37 -25.38 6.02 12.81
C ASP A 37 -23.99 5.84 12.20
N THR A 38 -23.35 6.97 11.93
CA THR A 38 -22.00 7.04 11.34
C THR A 38 -20.98 6.36 12.23
N LYS A 39 -20.25 5.39 11.66
CA LYS A 39 -19.26 4.60 12.39
C LYS A 39 -17.85 5.01 12.02
N LEU A 40 -16.93 4.83 12.96
CA LEU A 40 -15.50 5.02 12.72
C LEU A 40 -14.95 3.76 12.06
N VAL A 41 -14.35 3.91 10.89
CA VAL A 41 -13.69 2.86 10.14
C VAL A 41 -12.18 3.12 10.18
N ALA A 42 -11.39 2.13 10.59
CA ALA A 42 -9.95 2.26 10.68
C ALA A 42 -9.25 1.01 10.14
N ALA A 43 -8.29 1.19 9.23
CA ALA A 43 -7.38 0.13 8.82
C ALA A 43 -6.27 -0.01 9.86
N HIS A 44 -6.44 -1.01 10.72
CA HIS A 44 -5.50 -1.39 11.73
C HIS A 44 -4.33 -2.17 11.10
N VAL A 45 -3.11 -1.73 11.32
CA VAL A 45 -1.89 -2.40 10.84
C VAL A 45 -1.52 -3.59 11.74
N GLY A 46 -1.91 -3.54 13.02
CA GLY A 46 -1.53 -4.55 14.00
C GLY A 46 -0.32 -4.13 14.83
N SER A 47 -0.23 -4.71 16.03
CA SER A 47 0.97 -4.74 16.87
C SER A 47 1.24 -6.19 17.23
N SER A 48 2.51 -6.58 17.19
CA SER A 48 2.97 -7.92 17.58
C SER A 48 2.79 -8.11 19.09
N LYS A 49 1.58 -8.45 19.55
CA LYS A 49 1.35 -8.91 20.93
C LYS A 49 1.31 -10.45 21.05
N GLU A 50 2.10 -11.14 20.23
CA GLU A 50 2.44 -12.57 20.40
C GLU A 50 3.95 -12.82 20.30
N ALA A 51 4.79 -11.85 20.67
CA ALA A 51 6.18 -12.11 21.01
C ALA A 51 6.35 -11.91 22.52
N HIS A 52 6.13 -12.98 23.30
CA HIS A 52 6.81 -13.08 24.59
C HIS A 52 8.32 -13.08 24.30
N GLY A 53 8.95 -11.92 24.40
CA GLY A 53 10.40 -11.77 24.24
C GLY A 53 10.78 -10.49 23.51
N GLN A 54 11.23 -9.51 24.29
CA GLN A 54 12.05 -8.36 23.90
C GLN A 54 11.66 -7.59 22.62
N CYS A 55 11.01 -6.43 22.81
CA CYS A 55 11.36 -5.27 21.99
C CYS A 55 12.49 -4.52 22.70
N PRO A 56 13.66 -4.38 22.08
CA PRO A 56 14.44 -3.18 22.31
C PRO A 56 14.65 -2.49 20.97
N LEU A 57 14.41 -1.19 20.97
CA LEU A 57 14.96 -0.24 20.02
C LEU A 57 16.32 -0.73 19.51
N LEU A 58 16.45 -1.08 18.22
CA LEU A 58 17.75 -0.96 17.56
C LEU A 58 17.63 -0.44 16.12
N PRO A 59 18.57 0.44 15.75
CA PRO A 59 18.61 1.20 14.50
C PRO A 59 19.32 0.41 13.40
N PHE A 60 19.16 0.84 12.15
CA PHE A 60 20.04 0.52 11.02
C PHE A 60 20.22 -0.96 10.64
N MET A 61 19.77 -1.28 9.41
CA MET A 61 20.27 -2.34 8.51
C MET A 61 21.03 -3.53 9.10
N GLU A 62 20.51 -4.75 8.92
CA GLU A 62 21.13 -5.80 8.07
C GLU A 62 20.32 -7.11 8.15
N PHE A 63 20.28 -7.81 7.01
CA PHE A 63 19.77 -9.18 6.73
C PHE A 63 18.33 -9.36 6.18
N PRO A 64 18.18 -9.98 4.98
CA PRO A 64 16.90 -10.18 4.30
C PRO A 64 16.13 -11.44 4.73
N GLU A 65 16.65 -12.26 5.66
CA GLU A 65 15.99 -13.49 6.11
C GLU A 65 14.93 -13.29 7.22
N CYS A 66 14.83 -12.09 7.81
CA CYS A 66 13.81 -11.76 8.84
C CYS A 66 12.43 -11.37 8.29
N THR A 67 12.20 -11.49 6.97
CA THR A 67 10.91 -11.12 6.35
C THR A 67 9.80 -12.15 6.61
N LEU A 68 10.13 -13.29 7.24
CA LEU A 68 9.15 -14.31 7.60
C LEU A 68 8.81 -14.21 9.10
N LEU A 69 7.64 -13.62 9.36
CA LEU A 69 6.82 -13.68 10.59
C LEU A 69 6.79 -12.46 11.53
N PHE A 70 7.00 -11.23 11.05
CA PHE A 70 6.14 -10.16 11.58
C PHE A 70 4.74 -10.36 11.01
N ARG A 71 3.92 -11.21 11.66
CA ARG A 71 2.51 -11.33 11.32
C ARG A 71 1.78 -10.08 11.82
N PHE A 72 1.83 -9.02 11.00
CA PHE A 72 0.92 -7.90 11.13
C PHE A 72 -0.51 -8.40 10.98
N ASN A 73 -1.30 -8.41 12.07
CA ASN A 73 -2.72 -8.76 12.03
C ASN A 73 -3.52 -7.57 11.48
N MET A 74 -3.32 -7.32 10.17
CA MET A 74 -3.88 -6.17 9.48
C MET A 74 -5.39 -6.38 9.28
N ARG A 75 -6.19 -5.47 9.83
CA ARG A 75 -7.66 -5.59 9.86
C ARG A 75 -8.31 -4.25 9.56
N LEU A 76 -9.32 -4.24 8.71
CA LEU A 76 -10.26 -3.13 8.61
C LEU A 76 -11.27 -3.26 9.75
N LYS A 77 -11.24 -2.38 10.74
CA LYS A 77 -12.11 -2.40 11.92
C LYS A 77 -13.16 -1.31 11.85
N VAL A 78 -14.37 -1.62 12.32
CA VAL A 78 -15.47 -0.66 12.46
C VAL A 78 -15.83 -0.52 13.92
N TYR A 79 -15.88 0.71 14.40
CA TYR A 79 -16.13 1.05 15.80
C TYR A 79 -17.49 1.73 15.96
N LYS A 80 -18.19 1.35 17.02
CA LYS A 80 -19.34 2.07 17.59
C LYS A 80 -19.00 2.43 19.04
N GLY A 81 -18.74 3.71 19.28
CA GLY A 81 -18.12 4.15 20.54
C GLY A 81 -16.74 3.52 20.72
N VAL A 82 -16.52 2.86 21.86
CA VAL A 82 -15.28 2.10 22.16
C VAL A 82 -15.29 0.66 21.62
N THR A 83 -16.43 0.17 21.14
CA THR A 83 -16.57 -1.25 20.77
C THR A 83 -16.32 -1.47 19.29
N VAL A 84 -15.61 -2.56 18.95
CA VAL A 84 -15.49 -3.02 17.55
C VAL A 84 -16.74 -3.82 17.20
N VAL A 85 -17.51 -3.33 16.23
CA VAL A 85 -18.76 -3.95 15.76
C VAL A 85 -18.59 -4.78 14.49
N GLY A 86 -17.45 -4.67 13.83
CA GLY A 86 -17.14 -5.45 12.65
C GLY A 86 -15.68 -5.35 12.25
N GLU A 87 -15.20 -6.40 11.58
CA GLU A 87 -13.82 -6.47 11.13
C GLU A 87 -13.67 -7.32 9.86
N SER A 88 -12.68 -6.97 9.04
CA SER A 88 -12.25 -7.74 7.88
C SER A 88 -10.74 -7.82 7.84
N ALA A 89 -10.19 -8.98 7.49
CA ALA A 89 -8.76 -9.10 7.24
C ALA A 89 -8.36 -8.25 6.02
N LEU A 90 -7.20 -7.60 6.11
CA LEU A 90 -6.54 -6.92 5.00
C LEU A 90 -5.42 -7.82 4.46
N ALA A 91 -5.27 -7.85 3.14
CA ALA A 91 -4.24 -8.67 2.49
C ALA A 91 -2.83 -8.06 2.65
N ASP A 92 -2.73 -6.74 2.55
CA ASP A 92 -1.47 -6.00 2.50
C ASP A 92 -1.54 -4.73 3.36
N MET A 93 -0.38 -4.09 3.58
CA MET A 93 -0.26 -2.84 4.31
C MET A 93 -1.18 -1.75 3.73
N PRO A 94 -2.11 -1.17 4.52
CA PRO A 94 -2.98 -0.09 4.07
C PRO A 94 -2.21 1.24 4.02
N THR A 95 -2.37 1.98 2.92
CA THR A 95 -1.85 3.34 2.76
C THR A 95 -2.94 4.39 3.02
N ALA A 96 -4.17 4.11 2.59
CA ALA A 96 -5.31 5.01 2.79
C ALA A 96 -6.64 4.25 2.82
N VAL A 97 -7.62 4.82 3.53
CA VAL A 97 -9.00 4.34 3.60
C VAL A 97 -9.96 5.49 3.28
N VAL A 98 -10.94 5.24 2.43
CA VAL A 98 -11.95 6.22 2.05
C VAL A 98 -13.33 5.59 2.05
N SER A 99 -14.33 6.33 2.52
CA SER A 99 -15.75 5.98 2.37
C SER A 99 -16.30 6.72 1.16
N PHE A 100 -17.00 6.03 0.27
CA PHE A 100 -17.59 6.65 -0.92
C PHE A 100 -18.91 6.01 -1.30
N TYR A 101 -19.78 6.80 -1.92
CA TYR A 101 -21.02 6.35 -2.53
C TYR A 101 -20.79 6.12 -4.02
N ASN A 102 -21.44 5.10 -4.58
CA ASN A 102 -21.52 4.90 -6.03
C ASN A 102 -22.97 5.18 -6.42
N GLU A 103 -23.21 5.83 -7.56
CA GLU A 103 -24.55 6.27 -8.01
C GLU A 103 -25.59 5.13 -8.04
N LYS A 104 -25.14 3.87 -8.18
CA LYS A 104 -26.00 2.67 -8.17
C LYS A 104 -26.20 2.01 -6.79
N ILE A 105 -25.48 2.45 -5.76
CA ILE A 105 -25.42 1.78 -4.45
C ILE A 105 -25.98 2.72 -3.37
N THR A 106 -26.98 2.25 -2.66
CA THR A 106 -27.66 2.99 -1.58
C THR A 106 -26.83 3.11 -0.30
N LEU A 107 -25.85 2.23 -0.09
CA LEU A 107 -24.93 2.24 1.05
C LEU A 107 -23.49 2.59 0.63
N PRO A 108 -22.73 3.30 1.47
CA PRO A 108 -21.35 3.63 1.16
C PRO A 108 -20.48 2.36 1.16
N ALA A 109 -19.51 2.34 0.24
CA ALA A 109 -18.46 1.34 0.20
C ALA A 109 -17.17 1.91 0.80
N ILE A 110 -16.32 1.02 1.30
CA ILE A 110 -15.00 1.37 1.83
C ILE A 110 -13.94 1.01 0.79
N GLY A 111 -13.21 2.00 0.30
CA GLY A 111 -12.02 1.81 -0.52
C GLY A 111 -10.78 1.76 0.36
N VAL A 112 -9.97 0.72 0.22
CA VAL A 112 -8.67 0.57 0.89
C VAL A 112 -7.59 0.50 -0.18
N ALA A 113 -6.67 1.46 -0.14
CA ALA A 113 -5.48 1.46 -1.00
C ALA A 113 -4.34 0.71 -0.30
N SER A 114 -3.76 -0.26 -1.00
CA SER A 114 -2.63 -1.05 -0.52
C SER A 114 -1.69 -1.37 -1.67
N GLY A 115 -0.46 -0.84 -1.66
CA GLY A 115 0.49 -1.01 -2.76
C GLY A 115 -0.11 -0.56 -4.10
N SER A 116 -0.06 -1.43 -5.12
CA SER A 116 -0.64 -1.21 -6.45
C SER A 116 -2.11 -1.62 -6.56
N TYR A 117 -2.78 -1.88 -5.44
CA TYR A 117 -4.14 -2.38 -5.40
C TYR A 117 -5.09 -1.40 -4.70
N ILE A 118 -6.28 -1.23 -5.26
CA ILE A 118 -7.41 -0.59 -4.56
C ILE A 118 -8.46 -1.67 -4.34
N ARG A 119 -8.76 -1.96 -3.07
CA ARG A 119 -9.72 -2.99 -2.67
C ARG A 119 -10.97 -2.32 -2.13
N ILE A 120 -12.11 -2.68 -2.69
CA ILE A 120 -13.42 -2.15 -2.31
C ILE A 120 -14.11 -3.18 -1.43
N TYR A 121 -14.53 -2.74 -0.24
CA TYR A 121 -15.27 -3.51 0.74
C TYR A 121 -16.71 -2.99 0.82
N LYS A 122 -17.67 -3.91 0.77
CA LYS A 122 -19.09 -3.62 1.02
C LYS A 122 -19.54 -4.44 2.20
N ASN A 123 -20.14 -3.80 3.20
CA ASN A 123 -20.54 -4.47 4.46
C ASN A 123 -19.38 -5.28 5.07
N LEU A 124 -18.16 -4.71 5.02
CA LEU A 124 -16.90 -5.34 5.44
C LEU A 124 -16.51 -6.62 4.71
N LYS A 125 -17.15 -6.95 3.57
CA LYS A 125 -16.75 -8.06 2.71
C LYS A 125 -15.99 -7.52 1.51
N PRO A 126 -14.84 -8.13 1.13
CA PRO A 126 -14.19 -7.83 -0.14
C PRO A 126 -15.18 -7.99 -1.28
N PHE A 127 -15.32 -6.95 -2.11
CA PHE A 127 -16.27 -6.92 -3.23
C PHE A 127 -15.57 -6.79 -4.58
N TYR A 128 -14.55 -5.93 -4.65
CA TYR A 128 -13.84 -5.66 -5.90
C TYR A 128 -12.37 -5.35 -5.61
N GLN A 129 -11.49 -5.76 -6.51
CA GLN A 129 -10.08 -5.38 -6.48
C GLN A 129 -9.72 -4.76 -7.82
N TYR A 130 -9.18 -3.55 -7.78
CA TYR A 130 -8.60 -2.88 -8.92
C TYR A 130 -7.08 -2.97 -8.83
N ASN A 131 -6.45 -3.37 -9.93
CA ASN A 131 -5.00 -3.35 -10.07
C ASN A 131 -4.62 -2.06 -10.82
N ILE A 132 -3.79 -1.23 -10.21
CA ILE A 132 -3.29 -0.01 -10.86
C ILE A 132 -2.42 -0.45 -12.05
N PRO A 133 -2.68 0.05 -13.27
CA PRO A 133 -1.84 -0.26 -14.43
C PRO A 133 -0.39 0.13 -14.14
N SER A 134 0.55 -0.73 -14.52
CA SER A 134 1.97 -0.41 -14.41
C SER A 134 2.37 0.53 -15.55
N ALA A 135 3.25 1.49 -15.27
CA ALA A 135 3.84 2.31 -16.33
C ALA A 135 4.63 1.43 -17.30
N PRO A 136 4.69 1.81 -18.60
CA PRO A 136 5.46 1.05 -19.59
C PRO A 136 6.92 0.98 -19.16
N ILE A 137 7.46 -0.24 -19.16
CA ILE A 137 8.85 -0.51 -18.81
C ILE A 137 9.71 -0.20 -20.02
N HIS A 138 10.89 0.37 -19.78
CA HIS A 138 11.81 0.64 -20.87
C HIS A 138 12.32 -0.67 -21.49
N LYS A 139 12.24 -0.79 -22.82
CA LYS A 139 12.59 -2.05 -23.52
C LYS A 139 14.01 -2.52 -23.21
N VAL A 140 14.97 -1.60 -23.14
CA VAL A 140 16.37 -1.92 -22.83
C VAL A 140 16.52 -2.53 -21.44
N GLU A 141 15.81 -2.00 -20.44
CA GLU A 141 15.81 -2.54 -19.08
C GLU A 141 15.20 -3.94 -19.06
N GLN A 142 14.04 -4.10 -19.68
CA GLN A 142 13.34 -5.38 -19.74
C GLN A 142 14.19 -6.46 -20.43
N GLU A 143 14.83 -6.13 -21.54
CA GLU A 143 15.73 -7.03 -22.24
C GLU A 143 16.96 -7.39 -21.41
N ALA A 144 17.55 -6.41 -20.70
CA ALA A 144 18.72 -6.66 -19.86
C ALA A 144 18.40 -7.67 -18.75
N TRP A 145 17.32 -7.46 -18.01
CA TRP A 145 16.86 -8.40 -16.97
C TRP A 145 16.48 -9.77 -17.53
N THR A 146 15.84 -9.80 -18.71
CA THR A 146 15.49 -11.06 -19.38
C THR A 146 16.74 -11.84 -19.77
N LYS A 147 17.76 -11.16 -20.36
CA LYS A 147 19.03 -11.76 -20.74
C LYS A 147 19.82 -12.26 -19.53
N THR A 148 19.81 -11.54 -18.41
CA THR A 148 20.42 -12.01 -17.16
C THR A 148 19.69 -13.23 -16.60
N CYS A 149 18.35 -13.25 -16.65
CA CYS A 149 17.54 -14.40 -16.22
C CYS A 149 17.88 -15.68 -16.97
N VAL A 150 18.13 -15.59 -18.29
CA VAL A 150 18.58 -16.72 -19.12
C VAL A 150 20.10 -16.92 -19.12
N LYS A 151 20.83 -16.26 -18.20
CA LYS A 151 22.30 -16.33 -18.04
C LYS A 151 23.10 -15.96 -19.30
N GLN A 152 22.53 -15.13 -20.18
CA GLN A 152 23.21 -14.61 -21.37
C GLN A 152 23.98 -13.30 -21.12
N LEU A 153 23.72 -12.64 -19.98
CA LEU A 153 24.36 -11.39 -19.58
C LEU A 153 24.98 -11.57 -18.19
N THR A 154 26.21 -11.12 -17.99
CA THR A 154 26.86 -11.18 -16.66
C THR A 154 26.29 -10.13 -15.70
N HIS A 155 26.52 -10.29 -14.41
CA HIS A 155 26.05 -9.35 -13.38
C HIS A 155 26.62 -7.93 -13.60
N ASP A 156 27.90 -7.82 -13.92
CA ASP A 156 28.55 -6.54 -14.20
C ASP A 156 28.01 -5.88 -15.46
N GLN A 157 27.77 -6.67 -16.52
CA GLN A 157 27.18 -6.19 -17.76
C GLN A 157 25.76 -5.67 -17.54
N LEU A 158 24.95 -6.38 -16.75
CA LEU A 158 23.61 -5.90 -16.36
C LEU A 158 23.72 -4.54 -15.67
N TYR A 159 24.58 -4.44 -14.66
CA TYR A 159 24.76 -3.18 -13.93
C TYR A 159 25.18 -2.04 -14.87
N THR A 160 26.13 -2.27 -15.78
CA THR A 160 26.56 -1.26 -16.75
C THR A 160 25.41 -0.80 -17.65
N VAL A 161 24.60 -1.73 -18.18
CA VAL A 161 23.46 -1.41 -19.05
C VAL A 161 22.39 -0.60 -18.29
N ILE A 162 22.06 -1.01 -17.07
CA ILE A 162 21.08 -0.28 -16.25
C ILE A 162 21.62 1.10 -15.84
N GLN A 163 22.90 1.21 -15.49
CA GLN A 163 23.54 2.48 -15.16
C GLN A 163 23.58 3.44 -16.35
N SER A 164 23.91 2.97 -17.55
CA SER A 164 23.90 3.79 -18.76
C SER A 164 22.49 4.29 -19.08
N LEU A 165 21.50 3.40 -18.95
CA LEU A 165 20.11 3.77 -19.18
C LEU A 165 19.63 4.80 -18.15
N ALA A 166 19.96 4.63 -16.86
CA ALA A 166 19.65 5.61 -15.82
C ALA A 166 20.20 7.01 -16.12
N ASN A 167 21.39 7.09 -16.72
CA ASN A 167 22.01 8.36 -17.11
C ASN A 167 21.30 9.02 -18.30
N GLU A 168 20.64 8.23 -19.17
CA GLU A 168 19.91 8.72 -20.33
C GLU A 168 18.48 9.20 -19.99
N ILE A 169 17.71 8.38 -19.26
CA ILE A 169 16.27 8.62 -19.02
C ILE A 169 15.92 9.03 -17.58
N SER A 170 16.92 9.26 -16.74
CA SER A 170 16.81 9.45 -15.27
C SER A 170 16.46 8.16 -14.50
N PRO A 171 17.09 7.91 -13.33
CA PRO A 171 16.77 6.72 -12.52
C PRO A 171 15.31 6.60 -12.11
N LYS A 172 14.57 7.72 -12.01
CA LYS A 172 13.15 7.74 -11.62
C LYS A 172 12.22 7.05 -12.62
N GLN A 173 12.66 6.88 -13.87
CA GLN A 173 11.87 6.26 -14.93
C GLN A 173 12.10 4.74 -15.02
N LEU A 174 13.11 4.21 -14.30
CA LEU A 174 13.39 2.77 -14.22
C LEU A 174 12.47 2.07 -13.24
N THR A 175 12.37 0.74 -13.32
CA THR A 175 11.62 -0.03 -12.31
C THR A 175 12.28 0.07 -10.93
N PRO A 176 11.54 -0.15 -9.83
CA PRO A 176 12.09 -0.12 -8.47
C PRO A 176 13.19 -1.16 -8.28
N LEU A 177 13.14 -2.28 -9.01
CA LEU A 177 14.17 -3.31 -8.97
C LEU A 177 15.51 -2.77 -9.50
N SER A 178 15.49 -2.13 -10.67
CA SER A 178 16.66 -1.49 -11.26
C SER A 178 17.16 -0.33 -10.42
N GLN A 179 16.26 0.49 -9.87
CA GLN A 179 16.64 1.56 -8.94
C GLN A 179 17.34 1.00 -7.69
N THR A 180 16.83 -0.10 -7.14
CA THR A 180 17.44 -0.79 -5.98
C THR A 180 18.82 -1.35 -6.33
N LEU A 181 18.99 -1.94 -7.52
CA LEU A 181 20.28 -2.42 -8.00
C LEU A 181 21.32 -1.30 -8.06
N LEU A 182 20.93 -0.10 -8.51
CA LEU A 182 21.84 1.05 -8.62
C LEU A 182 22.34 1.55 -7.26
N VAL A 183 21.53 1.44 -6.20
CA VAL A 183 21.92 1.85 -4.84
C VAL A 183 22.54 0.72 -4.01
N THR A 184 22.46 -0.53 -4.49
CA THR A 184 23.06 -1.69 -3.85
C THR A 184 24.59 -1.59 -3.92
N LYS A 185 25.25 -1.88 -2.80
CA LYS A 185 26.71 -1.83 -2.68
C LYS A 185 27.37 -2.83 -3.64
N PRO A 186 28.54 -2.52 -4.22
CA PRO A 186 29.21 -3.38 -5.19
C PRO A 186 29.38 -4.84 -4.77
N GLU A 187 29.70 -5.07 -3.49
CA GLU A 187 29.87 -6.38 -2.88
C GLU A 187 28.60 -7.24 -2.86
N ASP A 188 27.42 -6.62 -2.77
CA ASP A 188 26.14 -7.31 -2.61
C ASP A 188 25.38 -7.49 -3.94
N ARG A 189 25.81 -6.82 -5.01
CA ARG A 189 25.12 -6.81 -6.31
C ARG A 189 24.96 -8.19 -6.91
N SER A 190 25.99 -9.03 -6.84
CA SER A 190 25.94 -10.38 -7.41
C SER A 190 24.86 -11.23 -6.74
N SER A 191 24.83 -11.24 -5.41
CA SER A 191 23.83 -11.96 -4.63
C SER A 191 22.41 -11.42 -4.86
N PHE A 192 22.28 -10.08 -4.96
CA PHE A 192 21.03 -9.42 -5.31
C PHE A 192 20.52 -9.87 -6.68
N ILE A 193 21.37 -9.79 -7.71
CA ILE A 193 21.00 -10.15 -9.09
C ILE A 193 20.64 -11.62 -9.16
N GLU A 194 21.40 -12.51 -8.53
CA GLU A 194 21.12 -13.95 -8.54
C GLU A 194 19.75 -14.27 -7.92
N TYR A 195 19.36 -13.56 -6.86
CA TYR A 195 18.06 -13.73 -6.23
C TYR A 195 16.90 -13.20 -7.10
N TYR A 196 17.07 -12.04 -7.73
CA TYR A 196 15.98 -11.36 -8.46
C TYR A 196 15.92 -11.70 -9.95
N ALA A 197 16.98 -12.19 -10.58
CA ALA A 197 17.02 -12.58 -11.99
C ALA A 197 16.40 -13.97 -12.22
N ILE A 198 15.21 -14.20 -11.68
CA ILE A 198 14.41 -15.40 -11.92
C ILE A 198 13.07 -15.03 -12.59
N PRO A 199 12.44 -15.95 -13.35
CA PRO A 199 11.24 -15.64 -14.13
C PRO A 199 10.10 -15.06 -13.29
N LYS A 200 9.97 -15.48 -12.03
CA LYS A 200 8.97 -14.97 -11.08
C LYS A 200 9.03 -13.44 -10.94
N TYR A 201 10.22 -12.86 -10.82
CA TYR A 201 10.38 -11.42 -10.63
C TYR A 201 10.50 -10.68 -11.96
N VAL A 202 11.19 -11.26 -12.95
CA VAL A 202 11.38 -10.64 -14.27
C VAL A 202 10.06 -10.52 -15.05
N ASN A 203 9.20 -11.54 -15.01
CA ASN A 203 7.90 -11.49 -15.68
C ASN A 203 6.92 -10.53 -14.99
N ASN A 204 7.17 -10.21 -13.72
CA ASN A 204 6.37 -9.28 -12.92
C ASN A 204 7.14 -7.97 -12.68
N LEU A 205 8.11 -7.62 -13.54
CA LEU A 205 8.68 -6.28 -13.53
C LEU A 205 7.53 -5.29 -13.68
N GLN A 206 7.42 -4.39 -12.73
CA GLN A 206 6.42 -3.35 -12.72
C GLN A 206 7.13 -2.04 -12.44
N ASN A 207 6.88 -1.06 -13.30
CA ASN A 207 7.16 0.31 -12.96
C ASN A 207 5.90 0.83 -12.23
N PRO A 208 5.97 1.16 -10.92
CA PRO A 208 4.88 1.89 -10.30
C PRO A 208 4.69 3.15 -11.14
N ASP A 209 3.45 3.44 -11.54
CA ASP A 209 3.18 4.58 -12.42
C ASP A 209 3.87 5.83 -11.83
N ALA A 210 4.85 6.36 -12.57
CA ALA A 210 5.74 7.45 -12.15
C ALA A 210 5.00 8.79 -11.98
N THR A 211 3.68 8.79 -12.07
CA THR A 211 2.80 9.77 -11.43
C THR A 211 2.83 9.65 -9.90
N SER A 212 4.03 9.59 -9.31
CA SER A 212 4.30 9.49 -7.87
C SER A 212 3.90 10.73 -7.06
N GLY A 213 3.26 11.73 -7.68
CA GLY A 213 2.52 12.80 -7.00
C GLY A 213 1.04 12.49 -6.80
N HIS A 214 0.57 11.35 -7.28
CA HIS A 214 -0.85 11.06 -7.44
C HIS A 214 -1.28 9.78 -6.72
N ILE A 215 -0.74 9.29 -5.61
CA ILE A 215 -1.51 8.22 -4.91
C ILE A 215 -2.84 8.79 -4.38
N LEU A 216 -2.82 10.02 -3.85
CA LEU A 216 -4.04 10.77 -3.50
C LEU A 216 -4.85 11.17 -4.74
N ASN A 217 -4.20 11.72 -5.76
CA ASN A 217 -4.90 12.10 -6.99
C ASN A 217 -5.36 10.89 -7.82
N THR A 218 -4.73 9.72 -7.73
CA THR A 218 -5.13 8.47 -8.42
C THR A 218 -6.25 7.81 -7.64
N ILE A 219 -6.31 7.93 -6.31
CA ILE A 219 -7.54 7.61 -5.56
C ILE A 219 -8.68 8.56 -5.97
N LEU A 220 -8.45 9.87 -6.08
CA LEU A 220 -9.44 10.86 -6.55
C LEU A 220 -9.86 10.66 -8.03
N ILE A 221 -8.89 10.43 -8.92
CA ILE A 221 -9.08 10.21 -10.37
C ILE A 221 -9.71 8.84 -10.61
N LEU A 222 -9.39 7.80 -9.84
CA LEU A 222 -10.04 6.49 -9.96
C LEU A 222 -11.39 6.42 -9.24
N LEU A 223 -11.64 7.21 -8.19
CA LEU A 223 -13.00 7.44 -7.68
C LEU A 223 -13.86 8.12 -8.75
N SER A 224 -13.32 9.11 -9.45
CA SER A 224 -13.97 9.74 -10.62
C SER A 224 -14.14 8.76 -11.80
N ALA A 225 -13.13 7.94 -12.10
CA ALA A 225 -13.20 6.95 -13.19
C ALA A 225 -14.12 5.77 -12.87
N TYR A 226 -14.24 5.34 -11.61
CA TYR A 226 -15.18 4.30 -11.18
C TYR A 226 -16.62 4.80 -11.26
N VAL A 227 -16.88 6.07 -10.90
CA VAL A 227 -18.17 6.73 -11.19
C VAL A 227 -18.46 6.70 -12.70
N HIS A 228 -17.48 7.03 -13.54
CA HIS A 228 -17.65 6.97 -15.00
C HIS A 228 -17.79 5.55 -15.59
N LEU A 229 -17.10 4.54 -15.06
CA LEU A 229 -17.20 3.14 -15.48
C LEU A 229 -18.53 2.52 -15.02
N SER A 230 -19.02 2.89 -13.83
CA SER A 230 -20.35 2.53 -13.33
C SER A 230 -21.47 3.06 -14.26
N ALA A 231 -21.31 4.27 -14.79
CA ALA A 231 -22.21 4.85 -15.78
C ALA A 231 -22.16 4.14 -17.15
N ARG A 232 -20.99 3.67 -17.60
CA ARG A 232 -20.84 2.93 -18.87
C ARG A 232 -21.31 1.47 -18.80
N GLY A 233 -21.23 0.83 -17.63
CA GLY A 233 -21.80 -0.50 -17.39
C GLY A 233 -23.34 -0.53 -17.24
N ALA A 234 -24.05 0.53 -17.64
CA ALA A 234 -25.51 0.56 -17.74
C ALA A 234 -26.01 0.43 -19.20
N ALA A 235 -25.10 0.21 -20.16
CA ALA A 235 -25.41 0.08 -21.58
C ALA A 235 -25.01 -1.30 -22.12
N TYR A 236 -25.35 -2.38 -21.41
CA TYR A 236 -25.51 -3.74 -21.94
C TYR A 236 -26.49 -4.50 -21.04
#